data_AF-A0A4Y9YF88-F1
#
_entry.id   AF-A0A4Y9YF88-F1
#
_cell.length_a   1.000
_cell.length_b   1.000
_cell.length_c   1.000
_cell.angle_alpha   90.00
_cell.angle_beta   90.00
_cell.angle_gamma   90.00
#
_symmetry.space_group_name_H-M   'P 1'
#
loop_
_entity.id
_entity.type
_entity.pdbx_description
1 polymer ?
#
loop_
_entity_poly.entity_id
_entity_poly.type
_entity_poly.pdbx_seq_one_letter_code
_entity_poly.pdbx_strand_id
1 'polypeptide(L)'
;MAQPNLEIPCYASSPFNDSDGDLILRSSDGVDFRVFGVILRLASPFFASMLEVGRASHAAADVSHPGGDVVRDGCPVVPVQEDSNTLDLLLRIVYPVKDPVLDDLARLQSVVAAALKYDMEEAIALSSMTLLSFAPQKAFSVWAIAVRNRLEVEARAAADEINRQQISVLENFPPAMQEVNAGSYYRLLQYLSLKGQVGENFELCCPPIIQANSRLAAPSSNASPASNEKVLLYLQGLAVEARQERIRRSESLSDVICRSSDGQEFLAVKAFLAFASPVIAAMVTDTVIPRTRDAGDESVASNANTDLTFEEDGDTLKALIDLCYPDAGDDAQEYLTLPGIHDAVEKYGMKNAREILQRE
;
A
#
# COMPACT_ATOMS: atom_id res chain seq x y z
N MET A 1 36.95 -12.63 25.95
CA MET A 1 36.26 -12.88 24.67
C MET A 1 34.78 -12.86 24.96
N ALA A 2 34.09 -11.76 24.64
CA ALA A 2 32.65 -11.69 24.76
C ALA A 2 32.04 -12.54 23.63
N GLN A 3 31.15 -13.45 23.97
CA GLN A 3 30.34 -14.16 22.97
C GLN A 3 29.52 -13.11 22.21
N PRO A 4 29.36 -13.22 20.88
CA PRO A 4 28.36 -12.42 20.20
C PRO A 4 27.00 -12.83 20.78
N ASN A 5 26.25 -11.88 21.33
CA ASN A 5 24.83 -12.10 21.60
C ASN A 5 24.21 -12.45 20.23
N LEU A 6 23.86 -13.73 20.02
CA LEU A 6 22.89 -14.08 19.01
C LEU A 6 21.55 -13.53 19.50
N GLU A 7 21.27 -12.26 19.20
CA GLU A 7 19.92 -11.73 19.30
C GLU A 7 19.07 -12.55 18.33
N ILE A 8 18.14 -13.35 18.88
CA ILE A 8 17.17 -14.09 18.08
C ILE A 8 16.37 -13.04 17.29
N PRO A 9 16.35 -13.09 15.94
CA PRO A 9 15.60 -12.13 15.15
C PRO A 9 14.14 -12.12 15.58
N CYS A 10 13.60 -10.94 15.89
CA CYS A 10 12.20 -10.79 16.23
C CYS A 10 11.41 -10.71 14.92
N TYR A 11 10.87 -11.83 14.46
CA TYR A 11 10.01 -11.84 13.27
C TYR A 11 8.63 -11.27 13.60
N ALA A 12 8.06 -10.55 12.64
CA ALA A 12 6.67 -10.12 12.68
C ALA A 12 5.71 -11.31 12.83
N SER A 13 4.45 -11.07 13.21
CA SER A 13 3.44 -12.11 13.19
C SER A 13 2.93 -12.41 11.78
N SER A 14 2.16 -13.50 11.65
CA SER A 14 1.43 -13.81 10.41
C SER A 14 0.68 -12.58 9.87
N PRO A 15 0.75 -12.32 8.54
CA PRO A 15 1.32 -13.18 7.49
C PRO A 15 2.81 -12.92 7.18
N PHE A 16 3.49 -12.00 7.87
CA PHE A 16 4.84 -11.54 7.50
C PHE A 16 5.98 -12.33 8.16
N ASN A 17 5.70 -13.57 8.54
CA ASN A 17 6.66 -14.55 9.04
C ASN A 17 6.82 -15.76 8.10
N ASP A 18 6.29 -15.68 6.89
CA ASP A 18 6.35 -16.75 5.90
C ASP A 18 7.78 -16.97 5.40
N SER A 19 8.25 -18.23 5.42
CA SER A 19 9.59 -18.59 4.96
C SER A 19 9.80 -18.38 3.46
N ASP A 20 8.72 -18.29 2.68
CA ASP A 20 8.79 -18.18 1.22
C ASP A 20 9.08 -16.76 0.73
N GLY A 21 9.04 -15.75 1.62
CA GLY A 21 9.40 -14.38 1.29
C GLY A 21 10.86 -14.25 0.82
N ASP A 22 11.10 -13.45 -0.22
CA ASP A 22 12.41 -13.27 -0.87
C ASP A 22 13.15 -12.00 -0.40
N LEU A 23 12.56 -11.22 0.50
CA LEU A 23 13.09 -9.97 1.04
C LEU A 23 12.70 -9.82 2.52
N ILE A 24 13.60 -9.24 3.32
CA ILE A 24 13.29 -8.86 4.70
C ILE A 24 13.30 -7.34 4.83
N LEU A 25 12.17 -6.75 5.23
CA LEU A 25 12.15 -5.37 5.72
C LEU A 25 12.35 -5.38 7.23
N ARG A 26 13.37 -4.66 7.74
CA ARG A 26 13.58 -4.51 9.18
C ARG A 26 13.06 -3.16 9.65
N SER A 27 12.09 -3.17 10.54
CA SER A 27 11.56 -1.96 11.17
C SER A 27 12.59 -1.25 12.06
N SER A 28 12.33 0.01 12.40
CA SER A 28 13.25 0.80 13.24
C SER A 28 13.34 0.31 14.69
N ASP A 29 12.33 -0.42 15.16
CA ASP A 29 12.30 -1.14 16.45
C ASP A 29 12.82 -2.57 16.36
N GLY A 30 13.41 -2.97 15.22
CA GLY A 30 14.17 -4.21 15.07
C GLY A 30 13.34 -5.46 14.77
N VAL A 31 12.10 -5.32 14.32
CA VAL A 31 11.23 -6.42 13.90
C VAL A 31 11.42 -6.69 12.41
N ASP A 32 11.57 -7.95 12.05
CA ASP A 32 11.79 -8.38 10.67
C ASP A 32 10.50 -8.89 10.02
N PHE A 33 10.19 -8.33 8.86
CA PHE A 33 9.04 -8.66 8.03
C PHE A 33 9.53 -9.40 6.80
N ARG A 34 9.18 -10.68 6.68
CA ARG A 34 9.41 -11.45 5.47
C ARG A 34 8.32 -11.12 4.46
N VAL A 35 8.75 -10.64 3.30
CA VAL A 35 7.89 -10.09 2.26
C VAL A 35 8.35 -10.55 0.89
N PHE A 36 7.46 -10.48 -0.09
CA PHE A 36 7.76 -10.65 -1.50
C PHE A 36 8.11 -9.30 -2.13
N GLY A 37 9.35 -9.17 -2.61
CA GLY A 37 9.83 -7.98 -3.29
C GLY A 37 8.97 -7.63 -4.50
N VAL A 38 8.48 -8.61 -5.26
CA VAL A 38 7.58 -8.34 -6.40
C VAL A 38 6.30 -7.60 -5.99
N ILE A 39 5.70 -7.95 -4.85
CA ILE A 39 4.50 -7.26 -4.33
C ILE A 39 4.85 -5.80 -3.98
N LEU A 40 6.00 -5.56 -3.34
CA LEU A 40 6.44 -4.19 -3.06
C LEU A 40 6.70 -3.38 -4.34
N ARG A 41 7.29 -3.98 -5.38
CA ARG A 41 7.53 -3.29 -6.67
C ARG A 41 6.23 -2.91 -7.36
N LEU A 42 5.20 -3.76 -7.26
CA LEU A 42 3.87 -3.49 -7.81
C LEU A 42 3.21 -2.34 -7.06
N ALA A 43 3.29 -2.37 -5.73
CA ALA A 43 2.68 -1.40 -4.84
C ALA A 43 3.39 -0.03 -4.83
N SER A 44 4.69 0.02 -5.16
CA SER A 44 5.53 1.20 -4.94
C SER A 44 6.61 1.38 -6.00
N PRO A 45 6.58 2.48 -6.78
CA PRO A 45 7.67 2.88 -7.67
C PRO A 45 8.99 3.11 -6.94
N PHE A 46 8.92 3.57 -5.69
CA PHE A 46 10.09 3.73 -4.84
C PHE A 46 10.78 2.39 -4.59
N PHE A 47 10.03 1.37 -4.16
CA PHE A 47 10.58 0.03 -3.94
C PHE A 47 10.99 -0.63 -5.26
N ALA A 48 10.27 -0.39 -6.37
CA ALA A 48 10.69 -0.80 -7.71
C ALA A 48 12.09 -0.32 -8.05
N SER A 49 12.32 0.99 -7.93
CA SER A 49 13.60 1.62 -8.22
C SER A 49 14.70 1.15 -7.26
N MET A 50 14.40 1.11 -5.96
CA MET A 50 15.37 0.72 -4.93
C MET A 50 15.86 -0.72 -5.10
N LEU A 51 14.95 -1.66 -5.37
CA LEU A 51 15.30 -3.07 -5.55
C LEU A 51 16.03 -3.33 -6.87
N GLU A 52 15.76 -2.55 -7.92
CA GLU A 52 16.52 -2.61 -9.17
C GLU A 52 17.97 -2.15 -8.99
N VAL A 53 18.19 -1.05 -8.27
CA VAL A 53 19.54 -0.58 -7.92
C VAL A 53 20.28 -1.61 -7.07
N GLY A 54 19.61 -2.22 -6.08
CA GLY A 54 20.20 -3.26 -5.24
C GLY A 54 20.62 -4.51 -6.03
N ARG A 55 19.82 -4.93 -7.03
CA ARG A 55 20.17 -6.05 -7.91
C ARG A 55 21.41 -5.76 -8.76
N ALA A 56 21.53 -4.54 -9.29
CA ALA A 56 22.68 -4.13 -10.10
C ALA A 56 23.98 -4.09 -9.29
N SER A 57 23.93 -3.69 -8.02
CA SER A 57 25.10 -3.68 -7.13
C SER A 57 25.51 -5.09 -6.70
N HIS A 58 24.57 -6.00 -6.41
CA HIS A 58 24.88 -7.40 -6.07
C HIS A 58 25.44 -8.21 -7.26
N ALA A 59 25.03 -7.92 -8.49
CA ALA A 59 25.61 -8.55 -9.69
C ALA A 59 27.06 -8.09 -9.98
N ALA A 60 27.48 -6.96 -9.41
CA ALA A 60 28.80 -6.35 -9.63
C ALA A 60 29.76 -6.51 -8.44
N ALA A 61 29.31 -7.06 -7.31
CA ALA A 61 30.03 -6.99 -6.04
C ALA A 61 30.10 -8.35 -5.32
N ASP A 62 31.27 -8.99 -5.40
CA ASP A 62 31.76 -9.95 -4.41
C ASP A 62 32.23 -9.15 -3.19
N VAL A 63 31.32 -8.74 -2.28
CA VAL A 63 31.72 -7.85 -1.18
C VAL A 63 31.08 -8.21 0.16
N SER A 64 31.94 -8.75 1.00
CA SER A 64 31.84 -8.67 2.47
C SER A 64 31.92 -7.19 2.91
N HIS A 65 30.78 -6.59 3.25
CA HIS A 65 30.75 -5.34 4.00
C HIS A 65 30.58 -5.63 5.51
N PRO A 66 31.47 -5.12 6.37
CA PRO A 66 31.38 -5.32 7.82
C PRO A 66 30.50 -4.24 8.45
N GLY A 67 29.28 -4.61 8.89
CA GLY A 67 28.46 -3.76 9.75
C GLY A 67 26.96 -3.83 9.48
N GLY A 68 26.34 -4.97 9.75
CA GLY A 68 24.89 -5.20 9.62
C GLY A 68 24.60 -6.55 8.98
N ASP A 69 23.51 -7.21 9.37
CA ASP A 69 23.02 -8.42 8.69
C ASP A 69 22.51 -8.00 7.30
N VAL A 70 23.39 -7.96 6.30
CA VAL A 70 23.04 -7.63 4.91
C VAL A 70 22.13 -8.72 4.30
N VAL A 71 22.27 -9.95 4.77
CA VAL A 71 21.48 -11.11 4.38
C VAL A 71 21.07 -11.87 5.64
N ARG A 72 19.81 -12.28 5.72
CA ARG A 72 19.29 -13.16 6.77
C ARG A 72 18.41 -14.24 6.15
N ASP A 73 18.64 -15.48 6.56
CA ASP A 73 17.91 -16.66 6.08
C ASP A 73 17.85 -16.78 4.55
N GLY A 74 18.91 -16.33 3.87
CA GLY A 74 19.01 -16.31 2.41
C GLY A 74 18.38 -15.09 1.74
N CYS A 75 17.72 -14.21 2.49
CA CYS A 75 17.05 -13.01 1.98
C CYS A 75 17.88 -11.75 2.27
N PRO A 76 17.98 -10.79 1.33
CA PRO A 76 18.52 -9.47 1.62
C PRO A 76 17.68 -8.76 2.70
N VAL A 77 18.34 -8.05 3.60
CA VAL A 77 17.68 -7.25 4.65
C VAL A 77 17.75 -5.77 4.27
N VAL A 78 16.60 -5.11 4.25
CA VAL A 78 16.49 -3.67 4.03
C VAL A 78 15.93 -3.01 5.29
N PRO A 79 16.73 -2.19 6.01
CA PRO A 79 16.22 -1.44 7.15
C PRO A 79 15.34 -0.28 6.68
N VAL A 80 14.21 -0.09 7.38
CA VAL A 80 13.26 1.01 7.16
C VAL A 80 13.13 1.87 8.43
N GLN A 81 12.51 3.03 8.32
CA GLN A 81 12.41 3.99 9.44
C GLN A 81 11.14 3.80 10.27
N GLU A 82 10.16 3.12 9.71
CA GLU A 82 8.86 2.85 10.29
C GLU A 82 9.02 1.80 11.38
N ASP A 83 8.27 1.98 12.47
CA ASP A 83 8.14 0.95 13.50
C ASP A 83 7.33 -0.24 13.00
N SER A 84 7.40 -1.35 13.73
CA SER A 84 6.73 -2.59 13.38
C SER A 84 5.21 -2.44 13.21
N ASN A 85 4.56 -1.60 14.01
CA ASN A 85 3.11 -1.39 13.94
C ASN A 85 2.72 -0.65 12.64
N THR A 86 3.44 0.42 12.31
CA THR A 86 3.19 1.19 11.08
C THR A 86 3.47 0.34 9.85
N LEU A 87 4.55 -0.44 9.86
CA LEU A 87 4.93 -1.30 8.74
C LEU A 87 3.93 -2.45 8.55
N ASP A 88 3.46 -3.12 9.61
CA ASP A 88 2.43 -4.16 9.52
C ASP A 88 1.15 -3.62 8.88
N LEU A 89 0.67 -2.46 9.34
CA LEU A 89 -0.53 -1.82 8.78
C LEU A 89 -0.34 -1.47 7.30
N LEU A 90 0.79 -0.85 6.95
CA LEU A 90 1.07 -0.47 5.57
C LEU A 90 1.14 -1.68 4.64
N LEU A 91 1.84 -2.74 5.05
CA LEU A 91 1.97 -3.96 4.27
C LEU A 91 0.63 -4.66 4.08
N ARG A 92 -0.25 -4.67 5.08
CA ARG A 92 -1.59 -5.28 4.95
C ARG A 92 -2.46 -4.63 3.89
N ILE A 93 -2.28 -3.35 3.60
CA ILE A 93 -3.02 -2.64 2.55
C ILE A 93 -2.61 -3.12 1.15
N VAL A 94 -1.35 -3.55 0.97
CA VAL A 94 -0.80 -3.90 -0.36
C VAL A 94 -0.63 -5.40 -0.57
N TYR A 95 -1.04 -6.21 0.41
CA TYR A 95 -1.05 -7.67 0.34
C TYR A 95 -2.50 -8.17 0.24
N PRO A 96 -2.75 -9.36 -0.34
CA PRO A 96 -4.09 -9.91 -0.49
C PRO A 96 -4.57 -10.56 0.82
N VAL A 97 -4.57 -9.74 1.88
CA VAL A 97 -5.15 -10.02 3.18
C VAL A 97 -6.29 -9.06 3.43
N LYS A 98 -7.02 -9.29 4.51
CA LYS A 98 -7.98 -8.32 5.00
C LYS A 98 -7.28 -7.00 5.33
N ASP A 99 -7.85 -5.91 4.83
CA ASP A 99 -7.44 -4.56 5.17
C ASP A 99 -7.31 -4.36 6.68
N PRO A 100 -6.30 -3.60 7.12
CA PRO A 100 -6.13 -3.30 8.52
C PRO A 100 -7.24 -2.36 9.03
N VAL A 101 -7.57 -2.51 10.31
CA VAL A 101 -8.44 -1.55 10.99
C VAL A 101 -7.60 -0.33 11.41
N LEU A 102 -7.92 0.83 10.80
CA LEU A 102 -7.29 2.12 11.07
C LEU A 102 -8.23 3.03 11.88
N ASP A 103 -8.52 2.64 13.11
CA ASP A 103 -9.47 3.29 14.03
C ASP A 103 -8.83 4.33 14.97
N ASP A 104 -7.51 4.45 14.95
CA ASP A 104 -6.75 5.41 15.74
C ASP A 104 -6.00 6.43 14.87
N LEU A 105 -6.15 7.72 15.18
CA LEU A 105 -5.54 8.80 14.41
C LEU A 105 -4.01 8.83 14.52
N ALA A 106 -3.44 8.42 15.65
CA ALA A 106 -1.98 8.43 15.80
C ALA A 106 -1.34 7.34 14.92
N ARG A 107 -1.92 6.13 14.92
CA ARG A 107 -1.53 5.06 13.99
C ARG A 107 -1.73 5.47 12.54
N LEU A 108 -2.89 6.02 12.21
CA LEU A 108 -3.21 6.45 10.86
C LEU A 108 -2.24 7.53 10.35
N GLN A 109 -1.86 8.48 11.20
CA GLN A 109 -0.88 9.50 10.85
C GLN A 109 0.46 8.89 10.40
N SER A 110 0.96 7.87 11.11
CA SER A 110 2.18 7.16 10.73
C SER A 110 2.03 6.39 9.42
N VAL A 111 0.88 5.74 9.21
CA VAL A 111 0.59 5.00 7.97
C VAL A 111 0.52 5.94 6.76
N VAL A 112 -0.19 7.07 6.87
CA VAL A 112 -0.26 8.10 5.80
C VAL A 112 1.15 8.59 5.44
N ALA A 113 1.97 8.91 6.44
CA ALA A 113 3.33 9.39 6.22
C ALA A 113 4.21 8.33 5.52
N ALA A 114 4.10 7.07 5.93
CA ALA A 114 4.84 5.97 5.32
C ALA A 114 4.36 5.68 3.89
N ALA A 115 3.05 5.69 3.64
CA ALA A 115 2.47 5.50 2.31
C ALA A 115 2.95 6.56 1.33
N LEU A 116 2.95 7.84 1.73
CA LEU A 116 3.49 8.95 0.93
C LEU A 116 5.01 8.82 0.71
N LYS A 117 5.77 8.46 1.75
CA LYS A 117 7.22 8.28 1.65
C LYS A 117 7.61 7.19 0.66
N TYR A 118 6.85 6.11 0.64
CA TYR A 118 7.09 4.97 -0.24
C TYR A 118 6.30 5.04 -1.55
N ASP A 119 5.58 6.13 -1.82
CA ASP A 119 4.81 6.29 -3.05
C ASP A 119 3.86 5.11 -3.30
N MET A 120 3.15 4.69 -2.25
CA MET A 120 2.18 3.59 -2.30
C MET A 120 0.78 4.13 -2.55
N GLU A 121 0.43 4.32 -3.83
CA GLU A 121 -0.79 5.00 -4.27
C GLU A 121 -2.08 4.45 -3.63
N GLU A 122 -2.23 3.12 -3.58
CA GLU A 122 -3.38 2.44 -2.96
C GLU A 122 -3.47 2.72 -1.45
N ALA A 123 -2.33 2.64 -0.75
CA ALA A 123 -2.25 2.97 0.67
C ALA A 123 -2.47 4.46 0.95
N ILE A 124 -2.04 5.35 0.06
CA ILE A 124 -2.32 6.79 0.15
C ILE A 124 -3.83 7.01 0.05
N ALA A 125 -4.49 6.45 -0.97
CA ALA A 125 -5.92 6.63 -1.17
C ALA A 125 -6.75 6.11 0.02
N LEU A 126 -6.49 4.87 0.47
CA LEU A 126 -7.19 4.25 1.60
C LEU A 126 -6.98 5.03 2.90
N SER A 127 -5.73 5.39 3.21
CA SER A 127 -5.41 6.11 4.45
C SER A 127 -5.95 7.55 4.43
N SER A 128 -5.95 8.24 3.28
CA SER A 128 -6.57 9.56 3.10
C SER A 128 -8.09 9.53 3.29
N MET A 129 -8.80 8.56 2.69
CA MET A 129 -10.24 8.39 2.91
C MET A 129 -10.56 8.10 4.38
N THR A 130 -9.77 7.22 5.00
CA THR A 130 -9.92 6.90 6.41
C THR A 130 -9.68 8.13 7.28
N LEU A 131 -8.67 8.95 6.95
CA LEU A 131 -8.35 10.19 7.67
C LEU A 131 -9.52 11.18 7.63
N LEU A 132 -10.18 11.33 6.48
CA LEU A 132 -11.36 12.18 6.35
C LEU A 132 -12.59 11.64 7.08
N SER A 133 -12.72 10.33 7.25
CA SER A 133 -13.81 9.76 8.05
C SER A 133 -13.80 10.24 9.52
N PHE A 134 -12.64 10.67 10.03
CA PHE A 134 -12.52 11.26 11.36
C PHE A 134 -12.90 12.75 11.42
N ALA A 135 -12.99 13.45 10.28
CA ALA A 135 -13.23 14.90 10.26
C ALA A 135 -14.49 15.32 11.05
N PRO A 136 -15.64 14.62 10.97
CA PRO A 136 -16.83 14.99 11.74
C PRO A 136 -16.63 15.02 13.26
N GLN A 137 -15.64 14.31 13.79
CA GLN A 137 -15.38 14.23 15.24
C GLN A 137 -14.08 14.94 15.65
N LYS A 138 -13.09 14.99 14.75
CA LYS A 138 -11.71 15.37 15.05
C LYS A 138 -11.11 16.28 13.97
N ALA A 139 -11.91 17.15 13.36
CA ALA A 139 -11.51 18.00 12.23
C ALA A 139 -10.18 18.73 12.43
N PHE A 140 -9.91 19.26 13.63
CA PHE A 140 -8.64 19.97 13.87
C PHE A 140 -7.42 19.04 13.88
N SER A 141 -7.55 17.84 14.42
CA SER A 141 -6.51 16.81 14.34
C SER A 141 -6.29 16.36 12.90
N VAL A 142 -7.38 16.14 12.16
CA VAL A 142 -7.34 15.76 10.74
C VAL A 142 -6.64 16.83 9.91
N TRP A 143 -6.99 18.11 10.12
CA TRP A 143 -6.32 19.24 9.47
C TRP A 143 -4.81 19.26 9.77
N ALA A 144 -4.42 19.08 11.03
CA ALA A 144 -3.02 19.09 11.42
C ALA A 144 -2.23 17.93 10.75
N ILE A 145 -2.81 16.72 10.72
CA ILE A 145 -2.22 15.56 10.04
C ILE A 145 -2.10 15.81 8.54
N ALA A 146 -3.16 16.31 7.90
CA ALA A 146 -3.18 16.56 6.47
C ALA A 146 -2.12 17.58 6.05
N VAL A 147 -2.02 18.71 6.76
CA VAL A 147 -1.05 19.76 6.41
C VAL A 147 0.39 19.33 6.63
N ARG A 148 0.67 18.53 7.67
CA ARG A 148 2.00 17.94 7.88
C ARG A 148 2.44 17.04 6.73
N ASN A 149 1.48 16.32 6.14
CA ASN A 149 1.70 15.40 5.04
C ASN A 149 1.45 16.02 3.66
N ARG A 150 1.21 17.35 3.60
CA ARG A 150 0.94 18.11 2.36
C ARG A 150 -0.29 17.62 1.57
N LEU A 151 -1.26 17.06 2.29
CA LEU A 151 -2.54 16.60 1.76
C LEU A 151 -3.52 17.78 1.65
N GLU A 152 -3.42 18.55 0.57
CA GLU A 152 -4.14 19.82 0.39
C GLU A 152 -5.66 19.65 0.35
N VAL A 153 -6.15 18.61 -0.33
CA VAL A 153 -7.57 18.34 -0.46
C VAL A 153 -8.17 18.00 0.90
N GLU A 154 -7.49 17.15 1.65
CA GLU A 154 -7.88 16.69 2.97
C GLU A 154 -7.78 17.80 4.02
N ALA A 155 -6.71 18.61 3.94
CA ALA A 155 -6.55 19.79 4.78
C ALA A 155 -7.69 20.78 4.57
N ARG A 156 -8.11 20.99 3.32
CA ARG A 156 -9.24 21.88 3.02
C ARG A 156 -10.56 21.35 3.54
N ALA A 157 -10.86 20.08 3.28
CA ALA A 157 -12.06 19.43 3.81
C ALA A 157 -12.14 19.52 5.34
N ALA A 158 -11.02 19.30 6.02
CA ALA A 158 -10.94 19.44 7.46
C ALA A 158 -11.11 20.90 7.93
N ALA A 159 -10.55 21.88 7.21
CA ALA A 159 -10.73 23.30 7.51
C ALA A 159 -12.19 23.76 7.30
N ASP A 160 -12.85 23.25 6.26
CA ASP A 160 -14.28 23.46 6.03
C ASP A 160 -15.12 22.88 7.18
N GLU A 161 -14.74 21.71 7.67
CA GLU A 161 -15.40 21.07 8.80
C GLU A 161 -15.20 21.85 10.11
N ILE A 162 -14.00 22.40 10.35
CA ILE A 162 -13.71 23.33 11.46
C ILE A 162 -14.63 24.56 11.39
N ASN A 163 -14.76 25.17 10.21
CA ASN A 163 -15.68 26.29 9.99
C ASN A 163 -17.13 25.88 10.22
N ARG A 164 -17.56 24.74 9.67
CA ARG A 164 -18.94 24.25 9.77
C ARG A 164 -19.36 24.02 11.22
N GLN A 165 -18.46 23.43 12.02
CA GLN A 165 -18.68 23.13 13.43
C GLN A 165 -18.35 24.30 14.38
N GLN A 166 -17.77 25.38 13.86
CA GLN A 166 -17.28 26.52 14.66
C GLN A 166 -16.29 26.08 15.76
N ILE A 167 -15.35 25.18 15.43
CA ILE A 167 -14.37 24.67 16.39
C ILE A 167 -13.40 25.78 16.77
N SER A 168 -13.25 26.01 18.08
CA SER A 168 -12.29 26.96 18.64
C SER A 168 -10.87 26.42 18.55
N VAL A 169 -10.09 26.87 17.55
CA VAL A 169 -8.69 26.43 17.35
C VAL A 169 -7.71 27.02 18.36
N LEU A 170 -8.12 28.04 19.13
CA LEU A 170 -7.30 28.64 20.19
C LEU A 170 -7.44 27.91 21.54
N GLU A 171 -8.54 27.20 21.74
CA GLU A 171 -8.84 26.49 22.99
C GLU A 171 -8.58 24.98 22.91
N ASN A 172 -8.34 24.47 21.69
CA ASN A 172 -8.03 23.07 21.44
C ASN A 172 -6.59 22.95 20.93
N PHE A 173 -5.83 21.97 21.40
CA PHE A 173 -4.47 21.70 20.92
C PHE A 173 -4.28 20.19 20.74
N PRO A 174 -4.65 19.63 19.58
CA PRO A 174 -4.44 18.21 19.34
C PRO A 174 -2.94 17.90 19.21
N PRO A 175 -2.45 16.71 19.62
CA PRO A 175 -1.02 16.38 19.61
C PRO A 175 -0.31 16.64 18.28
N ALA A 176 -0.99 16.38 17.15
CA ALA A 176 -0.45 16.61 15.82
C ALA A 176 -0.05 18.08 15.55
N MET A 177 -0.62 19.05 16.27
CA MET A 177 -0.27 20.49 16.17
C MET A 177 1.14 20.80 16.63
N GLN A 178 1.75 19.97 17.49
CA GLN A 178 3.09 20.20 18.00
C GLN A 178 4.15 20.31 16.89
N GLU A 179 3.88 19.68 15.75
CA GLU A 179 4.79 19.62 14.60
C GLU A 179 4.28 20.43 13.39
N VAL A 180 3.18 21.17 13.55
CA VAL A 180 2.67 22.07 12.50
C VAL A 180 3.46 23.38 12.54
N ASN A 181 3.95 23.81 11.38
CA ASN A 181 4.68 25.08 11.29
C ASN A 181 3.73 26.29 11.45
N ALA A 182 4.26 27.40 11.97
CA ALA A 182 3.48 28.62 12.21
C ALA A 182 2.83 29.19 10.94
N GLY A 183 3.43 29.01 9.76
CA GLY A 183 2.88 29.47 8.49
C GLY A 183 1.60 28.74 8.11
N SER A 184 1.58 27.42 8.25
CA SER A 184 0.40 26.58 8.05
C SER A 184 -0.73 26.98 8.99
N TYR A 185 -0.41 27.19 10.27
CA TYR A 185 -1.40 27.64 11.24
C TYR A 185 -1.93 29.04 10.93
N TYR A 186 -1.07 29.99 10.54
CA TYR A 186 -1.48 31.31 10.10
C TYR A 186 -2.47 31.25 8.92
N ARG A 187 -2.22 30.38 7.92
CA ARG A 187 -3.11 30.19 6.78
C ARG A 187 -4.46 29.59 7.19
N LEU A 188 -4.48 28.66 8.15
CA LEU A 188 -5.75 28.20 8.71
C LEU A 188 -6.51 29.34 9.37
N LEU A 189 -5.89 30.14 10.24
CA LEU A 189 -6.55 31.28 10.87
C LEU A 189 -7.12 32.27 9.82
N GLN A 190 -6.35 32.52 8.76
CA GLN A 190 -6.82 33.32 7.64
C GLN A 190 -8.04 32.69 6.95
N TYR A 191 -7.97 31.39 6.64
CA TYR A 191 -9.07 30.63 6.02
C TYR A 191 -10.34 30.67 6.86
N LEU A 192 -10.22 30.48 8.18
CA LEU A 192 -11.34 30.53 9.12
C LEU A 192 -11.92 31.94 9.25
N SER A 193 -11.07 32.97 9.31
CA SER A 193 -11.51 34.38 9.37
C SER A 193 -12.33 34.79 8.14
N LEU A 194 -12.02 34.19 6.98
CA LEU A 194 -12.71 34.39 5.72
C LEU A 194 -13.86 33.38 5.50
N LYS A 195 -14.15 32.50 6.47
CA LYS A 195 -15.18 31.46 6.37
C LYS A 195 -15.03 30.60 5.10
N GLY A 196 -13.79 30.30 4.72
CA GLY A 196 -13.45 29.54 3.52
C GLY A 196 -13.53 30.31 2.20
N GLN A 197 -13.90 31.60 2.21
CA GLN A 197 -13.93 32.45 1.02
C GLN A 197 -12.52 32.96 0.70
N VAL A 198 -11.69 32.09 0.15
CA VAL A 198 -10.31 32.39 -0.26
C VAL A 198 -10.18 32.40 -1.79
N GLY A 199 -9.13 33.06 -2.30
CA GLY A 199 -8.85 33.05 -3.74
C GLY A 199 -8.48 31.66 -4.28
N GLU A 200 -8.60 31.46 -5.58
CA GLU A 200 -8.39 30.16 -6.25
C GLU A 200 -7.01 29.54 -5.99
N ASN A 201 -5.97 30.38 -5.87
CA ASN A 201 -4.58 29.93 -5.62
C ASN A 201 -4.21 29.85 -4.13
N PHE A 202 -5.20 29.90 -3.23
CA PHE A 202 -4.95 29.78 -1.81
C PHE A 202 -4.70 28.32 -1.45
N GLU A 203 -3.51 28.00 -0.96
CA GLU A 203 -3.17 26.64 -0.49
C GLU A 203 -2.87 26.64 1.01
N LEU A 204 -3.41 25.66 1.73
CA LEU A 204 -3.18 25.46 3.16
C LEU A 204 -1.78 24.85 3.41
N CYS A 205 -1.41 23.86 2.60
CA CYS A 205 -0.19 23.08 2.73
C CYS A 205 1.01 23.78 2.11
N CYS A 206 0.92 24.13 0.83
CA CYS A 206 2.06 24.54 -0.01
C CYS A 206 1.80 25.89 -0.69
N PRO A 207 1.77 27.02 0.04
CA PRO A 207 1.46 28.30 -0.58
C PRO A 207 2.41 28.61 -1.74
N PRO A 208 1.91 29.17 -2.86
CA PRO A 208 2.77 29.55 -3.97
C PRO A 208 3.85 30.53 -3.49
N ILE A 209 5.05 30.45 -4.09
CA ILE A 209 6.13 31.40 -3.79
C ILE A 209 5.68 32.78 -4.27
N ILE A 210 5.16 33.59 -3.34
CA ILE A 210 4.77 34.96 -3.62
C ILE A 210 6.06 35.80 -3.70
N GLN A 211 6.40 36.30 -4.89
CA GLN A 211 7.38 37.38 -5.01
C GLN A 211 6.90 38.58 -4.19
N ALA A 212 7.80 39.18 -3.40
CA ALA A 212 7.54 40.09 -2.27
C ALA A 212 6.61 41.32 -2.50
N ASN A 213 6.09 41.51 -3.72
CA ASN A 213 5.28 42.67 -4.12
C ASN A 213 3.80 42.35 -4.40
N SER A 214 3.34 41.11 -4.24
CA SER A 214 1.90 40.82 -4.38
C SER A 214 1.16 41.12 -3.09
N ARG A 215 0.31 42.17 -3.09
CA ARG A 215 -0.65 42.39 -2.02
C ARG A 215 -1.62 41.21 -1.97
N LEU A 216 -2.01 40.79 -0.76
CA LEU A 216 -3.10 39.84 -0.51
C LEU A 216 -4.27 40.16 -1.44
N ALA A 217 -4.47 39.31 -2.46
CA ALA A 217 -5.54 39.49 -3.42
C ALA A 217 -6.88 39.37 -2.70
N ALA A 218 -7.83 40.24 -3.06
CA ALA A 218 -9.19 40.19 -2.56
C ALA A 218 -9.83 38.83 -2.89
N PRO A 219 -10.73 38.31 -2.03
CA PRO A 219 -11.39 37.03 -2.26
C PRO A 219 -12.17 37.07 -3.59
N SER A 220 -11.96 36.09 -4.45
CA SER A 220 -12.83 35.85 -5.61
C SER A 220 -14.09 35.14 -5.10
N SER A 221 -15.26 35.65 -5.47
CA SER A 221 -16.57 35.23 -4.91
C SER A 221 -17.06 33.85 -5.37
N ASN A 222 -16.22 33.05 -6.04
CA ASN A 222 -16.68 31.88 -6.80
C ASN A 222 -16.10 30.54 -6.34
N ALA A 223 -15.23 30.50 -5.33
CA ALA A 223 -14.77 29.24 -4.75
C ALA A 223 -15.80 28.72 -3.74
N SER A 224 -16.73 27.88 -4.22
CA SER A 224 -17.57 27.09 -3.33
C SER A 224 -16.68 26.07 -2.60
N PRO A 225 -16.80 25.89 -1.27
CA PRO A 225 -16.11 24.81 -0.58
C PRO A 225 -16.46 23.50 -1.28
N ALA A 226 -15.45 22.69 -1.58
CA ALA A 226 -15.68 21.35 -2.11
C ALA A 226 -16.42 20.58 -1.02
N SER A 227 -17.66 20.16 -1.28
CA SER A 227 -18.37 19.31 -0.33
C SER A 227 -17.52 18.06 -0.05
N ASN A 228 -17.53 17.57 1.18
CA ASN A 228 -16.80 16.34 1.57
C ASN A 228 -17.11 15.17 0.62
N GLU A 229 -18.32 15.13 0.04
CA GLU A 229 -18.72 14.18 -0.99
C GLU A 229 -17.87 14.26 -2.27
N LYS A 230 -17.57 15.46 -2.78
CA LYS A 230 -16.69 15.64 -3.95
C LYS A 230 -15.26 15.21 -3.66
N VAL A 231 -14.80 15.46 -2.43
CA VAL A 231 -13.46 15.05 -1.99
C VAL A 231 -13.36 13.52 -1.92
N LEU A 232 -14.37 12.86 -1.37
CA LEU A 232 -14.43 11.40 -1.34
C LEU A 232 -14.45 10.82 -2.76
N LEU A 233 -15.24 11.38 -3.68
CA LEU A 233 -15.26 10.97 -5.08
C LEU A 233 -13.89 11.13 -5.76
N TYR A 234 -13.16 12.21 -5.46
CA TYR A 234 -11.81 12.42 -5.97
C TYR A 234 -10.84 11.35 -5.45
N LEU A 235 -10.87 11.05 -4.15
CA LEU A 235 -10.02 10.01 -3.55
C LEU A 235 -10.37 8.61 -4.05
N GLN A 236 -11.66 8.32 -4.29
CA GLN A 236 -12.09 7.10 -4.97
C GLN A 236 -11.54 7.02 -6.39
N GLY A 237 -11.53 8.14 -7.13
CA GLY A 237 -10.88 8.22 -8.44
C GLY A 237 -9.39 7.88 -8.37
N LEU A 238 -8.67 8.41 -7.38
CA LEU A 238 -7.25 8.06 -7.17
C LEU A 238 -7.06 6.58 -6.82
N ALA A 239 -7.95 5.98 -6.01
CA ALA A 239 -7.89 4.56 -5.70
C ALA A 239 -8.07 3.71 -6.98
N VAL A 240 -9.00 4.09 -7.85
CA VAL A 240 -9.21 3.43 -9.15
C VAL A 240 -7.99 3.58 -10.07
N GLU A 241 -7.35 4.76 -10.10
CA GLU A 241 -6.13 4.98 -10.87
C GLU A 241 -4.96 4.13 -10.34
N ALA A 242 -4.77 4.08 -9.02
CA ALA A 242 -3.77 3.24 -8.36
C ALA A 242 -3.95 1.76 -8.69
N ARG A 243 -5.21 1.29 -8.66
CA ARG A 243 -5.60 -0.07 -9.05
C ARG A 243 -5.21 -0.36 -10.51
N GLN A 244 -5.57 0.52 -11.44
CA GLN A 244 -5.23 0.36 -12.85
C GLN A 244 -3.71 0.34 -13.08
N GLU A 245 -2.97 1.18 -12.38
CA GLU A 245 -1.51 1.23 -12.51
C GLU A 245 -0.86 -0.05 -11.98
N ARG A 246 -1.33 -0.60 -10.86
CA ARG A 246 -0.89 -1.92 -10.39
C ARG A 246 -1.18 -3.02 -11.40
N ILE A 247 -2.36 -3.01 -12.03
CA ILE A 247 -2.70 -3.99 -13.09
C ILE A 247 -1.70 -3.90 -14.24
N ARG A 248 -1.41 -2.68 -14.74
CA ARG A 248 -0.39 -2.47 -15.79
C ARG A 248 0.98 -2.99 -15.38
N ARG A 249 1.42 -2.69 -14.16
CA ARG A 249 2.71 -3.20 -13.64
C ARG A 249 2.70 -4.72 -13.52
N SER A 250 1.57 -5.32 -13.14
CA SER A 250 1.40 -6.77 -13.00
C SER A 250 1.59 -7.50 -14.32
N GLU A 251 1.10 -6.94 -15.45
CA GLU A 251 1.35 -7.52 -16.78
C GLU A 251 2.84 -7.68 -17.10
N SER A 252 3.67 -6.72 -16.68
CA SER A 252 5.12 -6.75 -16.91
C SER A 252 5.89 -7.64 -15.94
N LEU A 253 5.33 -7.90 -14.75
CA LEU A 253 5.96 -8.66 -13.67
C LEU A 253 5.36 -10.05 -13.47
N SER A 254 4.41 -10.44 -14.31
CA SER A 254 3.79 -11.76 -14.28
C SER A 254 4.82 -12.84 -14.64
N ASP A 255 4.89 -13.87 -13.80
CA ASP A 255 5.85 -14.97 -13.88
C ASP A 255 5.17 -16.35 -13.97
N VAL A 256 3.84 -16.37 -14.04
CA VAL A 256 3.03 -17.58 -14.18
C VAL A 256 1.89 -17.37 -15.19
N ILE A 257 1.61 -18.42 -15.97
CA ILE A 257 0.45 -18.53 -16.86
C ILE A 257 -0.53 -19.51 -16.22
N CYS A 258 -1.74 -19.05 -15.91
CA CYS A 258 -2.83 -19.88 -15.42
C CYS A 258 -3.74 -20.26 -16.58
N ARG A 259 -3.89 -21.56 -16.85
CA ARG A 259 -4.76 -22.10 -17.89
C ARG A 259 -6.02 -22.71 -17.28
N SER A 260 -7.17 -22.30 -17.80
CA SER A 260 -8.49 -22.86 -17.46
C SER A 260 -8.80 -24.13 -18.26
N SER A 261 -9.86 -24.83 -17.86
CA SER A 261 -10.29 -26.07 -18.51
C SER A 261 -10.91 -25.89 -19.91
N ASP A 262 -11.42 -24.70 -20.21
CA ASP A 262 -11.91 -24.30 -21.54
C ASP A 262 -10.80 -23.68 -22.42
N GLY A 263 -9.56 -23.62 -21.90
CA GLY A 263 -8.37 -23.24 -22.67
C GLY A 263 -8.04 -21.75 -22.67
N GLN A 264 -8.68 -20.94 -21.82
CA GLN A 264 -8.30 -19.53 -21.63
C GLN A 264 -7.02 -19.42 -20.78
N GLU A 265 -6.18 -18.44 -21.10
CA GLU A 265 -4.90 -18.19 -20.45
C GLU A 265 -4.89 -16.84 -19.74
N PHE A 266 -4.40 -16.82 -18.51
CA PHE A 266 -4.29 -15.61 -17.70
C PHE A 266 -2.86 -15.44 -17.17
N LEU A 267 -2.28 -14.26 -17.37
CA LEU A 267 -1.01 -13.89 -16.75
C LEU A 267 -1.26 -13.48 -15.29
N ALA A 268 -0.44 -14.00 -14.38
CA ALA A 268 -0.53 -13.65 -12.97
C ALA A 268 0.85 -13.57 -12.32
N VAL A 269 0.86 -13.01 -11.12
CA VAL A 269 2.05 -12.94 -10.27
C VAL A 269 1.98 -14.06 -9.24
N LYS A 270 2.92 -15.00 -9.31
CA LYS A 270 3.04 -16.17 -8.45
C LYS A 270 2.98 -15.81 -6.96
N ALA A 271 3.63 -14.72 -6.55
CA ALA A 271 3.65 -14.30 -5.16
C ALA A 271 2.25 -14.01 -4.61
N PHE A 272 1.38 -13.36 -5.38
CA PHE A 272 0.00 -13.11 -4.97
C PHE A 272 -0.80 -14.41 -4.88
N LEU A 273 -0.70 -15.28 -5.89
CA LEU A 273 -1.41 -16.57 -5.89
C LEU A 273 -0.98 -17.47 -4.74
N ALA A 274 0.33 -17.64 -4.54
CA ALA A 274 0.89 -18.48 -3.49
C ALA A 274 0.55 -17.93 -2.09
N PHE A 275 0.58 -16.62 -1.92
CA PHE A 275 0.20 -16.00 -0.66
C PHE A 275 -1.30 -16.15 -0.37
N ALA A 276 -2.17 -15.99 -1.37
CA ALA A 276 -3.62 -16.07 -1.20
C ALA A 276 -4.14 -17.52 -1.07
N SER A 277 -3.43 -18.49 -1.65
CA SER A 277 -3.81 -19.90 -1.66
C SER A 277 -2.65 -20.83 -1.29
N PRO A 278 -2.75 -21.56 -0.16
CA PRO A 278 -1.75 -22.58 0.17
C PRO A 278 -1.76 -23.75 -0.81
N VAL A 279 -2.88 -24.02 -1.49
CA VAL A 279 -2.98 -25.07 -2.50
C VAL A 279 -2.22 -24.67 -3.75
N ILE A 280 -2.41 -23.44 -4.24
CA ILE A 280 -1.67 -22.94 -5.40
C ILE A 280 -0.18 -22.79 -5.05
N ALA A 281 0.17 -22.36 -3.83
CA ALA A 281 1.56 -22.36 -3.37
C ALA A 281 2.22 -23.75 -3.53
N ALA A 282 1.53 -24.81 -3.09
CA ALA A 282 2.00 -26.19 -3.25
C ALA A 282 2.12 -26.61 -4.72
N MET A 283 1.13 -26.29 -5.56
CA MET A 283 1.18 -26.56 -7.01
C MET A 283 2.43 -25.94 -7.65
N VAL A 284 2.75 -24.71 -7.25
CA VAL A 284 3.92 -24.01 -7.76
C VAL A 284 5.22 -24.66 -7.28
N THR A 285 5.30 -25.14 -6.03
CA THR A 285 6.49 -25.85 -5.56
C THR A 285 6.70 -27.19 -6.27
N ASP A 286 5.61 -27.92 -6.60
CA ASP A 286 5.68 -29.22 -7.26
C ASP A 286 6.12 -29.12 -8.73
N THR A 287 5.81 -28.01 -9.40
CA THR A 287 6.31 -27.74 -10.76
C THR A 287 7.82 -27.47 -10.83
N VAL A 288 8.48 -27.17 -9.70
CA VAL A 288 9.92 -26.85 -9.60
C VAL A 288 10.78 -28.11 -9.31
N ILE A 289 10.18 -29.30 -9.16
CA ILE A 289 10.96 -30.56 -9.01
C ILE A 289 11.83 -30.75 -10.26
N PRO A 290 13.17 -30.84 -10.12
CA PRO A 290 14.06 -30.88 -11.28
C PRO A 290 13.82 -32.17 -12.06
N ARG A 291 13.34 -32.03 -13.30
CA ARG A 291 13.54 -33.07 -14.32
C ARG A 291 15.03 -33.42 -14.30
N THR A 292 15.32 -34.67 -13.98
CA THR A 292 16.67 -35.22 -13.83
C THR A 292 17.63 -34.64 -14.87
N ARG A 293 18.68 -33.97 -14.40
CA ARG A 293 19.80 -33.47 -15.21
C ARG A 293 20.46 -34.63 -15.93
N ASP A 294 20.17 -34.79 -17.22
CA ASP A 294 21.18 -35.33 -18.14
C ASP A 294 22.21 -34.25 -18.41
N ALA A 295 23.47 -34.65 -18.35
CA ALA A 295 24.62 -33.77 -18.32
C ALA A 295 24.82 -33.03 -19.66
N GLY A 296 25.01 -31.71 -19.57
CA GLY A 296 25.67 -30.90 -20.59
C GLY A 296 24.76 -29.95 -21.35
N ASP A 297 24.45 -28.79 -20.77
CA ASP A 297 24.65 -27.51 -21.44
C ASP A 297 24.48 -26.36 -20.43
N GLU A 298 25.55 -25.59 -20.21
CA GLU A 298 25.48 -24.31 -19.51
C GLU A 298 25.16 -23.22 -20.52
N SER A 299 23.88 -22.84 -20.67
CA SER A 299 23.55 -21.50 -21.18
C SER A 299 22.11 -21.08 -20.86
N VAL A 300 21.99 -19.86 -20.32
CA VAL A 300 20.81 -19.00 -20.23
C VAL A 300 19.61 -19.55 -19.43
N ALA A 301 19.50 -19.14 -18.16
CA ALA A 301 18.24 -19.20 -17.42
C ALA A 301 17.21 -18.30 -18.13
N SER A 302 16.42 -18.87 -19.03
CA SER A 302 15.22 -18.22 -19.52
C SER A 302 14.19 -18.20 -18.40
N ASN A 303 13.64 -17.02 -18.12
CA ASN A 303 12.41 -16.87 -17.34
C ASN A 303 11.26 -17.53 -18.12
N ALA A 304 11.20 -18.85 -18.11
CA ALA A 304 10.05 -19.58 -18.60
C ALA A 304 8.94 -19.40 -17.56
N ASN A 305 7.86 -18.70 -17.93
CA ASN A 305 6.69 -18.58 -17.06
C ASN A 305 6.25 -19.99 -16.65
N THR A 306 5.99 -20.16 -15.35
CA THR A 306 5.47 -21.44 -14.85
C THR A 306 4.06 -21.61 -15.41
N ASP A 307 3.72 -22.79 -15.91
CA ASP A 307 2.40 -23.08 -16.46
C ASP A 307 1.58 -23.86 -15.41
N LEU A 308 0.48 -23.26 -14.95
CA LEU A 308 -0.43 -23.87 -13.98
C LEU A 308 -1.78 -24.13 -14.65
N THR A 309 -2.24 -25.37 -14.58
CA THR A 309 -3.53 -25.78 -15.14
C THR A 309 -4.59 -25.93 -14.05
N PHE A 310 -5.78 -25.39 -14.31
CA PHE A 310 -6.94 -25.37 -13.42
C PHE A 310 -8.12 -26.12 -14.07
N GLU A 311 -9.01 -26.67 -13.25
CA GLU A 311 -10.20 -27.41 -13.71
C GLU A 311 -11.39 -26.49 -13.99
N GLU A 312 -11.32 -25.27 -13.48
CA GLU A 312 -12.30 -24.22 -13.56
C GLU A 312 -12.35 -23.63 -14.97
N ASP A 313 -13.54 -23.23 -15.42
CA ASP A 313 -13.71 -22.47 -16.65
C ASP A 313 -13.03 -21.08 -16.55
N GLY A 314 -12.86 -20.41 -17.69
CA GLY A 314 -12.14 -19.15 -17.72
C GLY A 314 -12.75 -18.03 -16.86
N ASP A 315 -14.08 -17.95 -16.75
CA ASP A 315 -14.73 -16.90 -15.96
C ASP A 315 -14.49 -17.13 -14.46
N THR A 316 -14.66 -18.37 -14.01
CA THR A 316 -14.38 -18.77 -12.62
C THR A 316 -12.89 -18.61 -12.28
N LEU A 317 -11.99 -19.00 -13.19
CA LEU A 317 -10.54 -18.85 -12.99
C LEU A 317 -10.12 -17.37 -12.93
N LYS A 318 -10.68 -16.51 -13.78
CA LYS A 318 -10.41 -15.07 -13.74
C LYS A 318 -10.81 -14.48 -12.38
N ALA A 319 -12.00 -14.83 -11.89
CA ALA A 319 -12.46 -14.39 -10.57
C ALA A 319 -11.55 -14.89 -9.44
N LEU A 320 -11.11 -16.16 -9.48
CA LEU A 320 -10.14 -16.69 -8.50
C LEU A 320 -8.82 -15.91 -8.50
N ILE A 321 -8.29 -15.60 -9.68
CA ILE A 321 -7.05 -14.85 -9.83
C ILE A 321 -7.24 -13.44 -9.25
N ASP A 322 -8.33 -12.76 -9.59
CA ASP A 322 -8.61 -11.41 -9.08
C ASP A 322 -8.75 -11.40 -7.55
N LEU A 323 -9.37 -12.43 -6.97
CA LEU A 323 -9.50 -12.61 -5.52
C LEU A 323 -8.15 -12.83 -4.80
N CYS A 324 -7.06 -13.05 -5.54
CA CYS A 324 -5.70 -13.13 -5.00
C CYS A 324 -4.99 -11.77 -4.93
N TYR A 325 -5.62 -10.65 -5.30
CA TYR A 325 -5.05 -9.31 -5.25
C TYR A 325 -5.66 -8.46 -4.10
N PRO A 326 -4.99 -7.39 -3.63
CA PRO A 326 -5.39 -6.61 -2.44
C PRO A 326 -6.79 -5.96 -2.51
N ASP A 327 -7.25 -5.68 -3.73
CA ASP A 327 -8.51 -5.00 -4.10
C ASP A 327 -9.67 -5.97 -4.40
N ALA A 328 -9.50 -7.24 -4.10
CA ALA A 328 -10.46 -8.32 -4.36
C ALA A 328 -11.90 -8.03 -3.87
N GLY A 329 -12.06 -7.17 -2.87
CA GLY A 329 -13.36 -6.79 -2.32
C GLY A 329 -14.20 -5.90 -3.22
N ASP A 330 -13.58 -5.06 -4.06
CA ASP A 330 -14.29 -4.03 -4.82
C ASP A 330 -15.21 -4.62 -5.90
N ASP A 331 -14.81 -5.75 -6.49
CA ASP A 331 -15.56 -6.45 -7.55
C ASP A 331 -16.22 -7.75 -7.06
N ALA A 332 -16.15 -8.02 -5.75
CA ALA A 332 -16.62 -9.29 -5.17
C ALA A 332 -18.08 -9.61 -5.52
N GLN A 333 -18.91 -8.58 -5.62
CA GLN A 333 -20.33 -8.71 -5.94
C GLN A 333 -20.58 -9.23 -7.35
N GLU A 334 -19.70 -8.94 -8.30
CA GLU A 334 -19.80 -9.45 -9.68
C GLU A 334 -19.52 -10.97 -9.70
N TYR A 335 -18.56 -11.41 -8.88
CA TYR A 335 -18.16 -12.81 -8.79
C TYR A 335 -19.19 -13.72 -8.11
N LEU A 336 -20.01 -13.21 -7.19
CA LEU A 336 -21.06 -14.01 -6.53
C LEU A 336 -22.05 -14.68 -7.50
N THR A 337 -22.17 -14.13 -8.72
CA THR A 337 -23.06 -14.67 -9.75
C THR A 337 -22.46 -15.86 -10.50
N LEU A 338 -21.15 -16.11 -10.37
CA LEU A 338 -20.44 -17.17 -11.08
C LEU A 338 -20.73 -18.54 -10.44
N PRO A 339 -21.28 -19.50 -11.20
CA PRO A 339 -21.50 -20.86 -10.70
C PRO A 339 -20.18 -21.52 -10.29
N GLY A 340 -20.08 -21.95 -9.03
CA GLY A 340 -18.93 -22.71 -8.55
C GLY A 340 -17.77 -21.88 -7.96
N ILE A 341 -17.86 -20.54 -7.93
CA ILE A 341 -16.81 -19.70 -7.33
C ILE A 341 -16.58 -20.03 -5.85
N HIS A 342 -17.64 -20.28 -5.08
CA HIS A 342 -17.53 -20.68 -3.68
C HIS A 342 -16.83 -22.04 -3.53
N ASP A 343 -17.20 -23.01 -4.36
CA ASP A 343 -16.58 -24.34 -4.34
C ASP A 343 -15.10 -24.26 -4.71
N ALA A 344 -14.74 -23.39 -5.66
CA ALA A 344 -13.37 -23.18 -6.07
C ALA A 344 -12.53 -22.46 -5.00
N VAL A 345 -13.07 -21.41 -4.37
CA VAL A 345 -12.44 -20.71 -3.23
C VAL A 345 -12.21 -21.67 -2.04
N GLU A 346 -13.14 -22.58 -1.78
CA GLU A 346 -12.96 -23.67 -0.81
C GLU A 346 -11.87 -24.65 -1.24
N LYS A 347 -11.92 -25.13 -2.49
CA LYS A 347 -10.97 -26.08 -3.09
C LYS A 347 -9.53 -25.58 -2.99
N TYR A 348 -9.28 -24.31 -3.29
CA TYR A 348 -7.96 -23.69 -3.23
C TYR A 348 -7.62 -23.12 -1.85
N GLY A 349 -8.46 -23.29 -0.83
CA GLY A 349 -8.16 -22.89 0.54
C GLY A 349 -8.00 -21.37 0.73
N MET A 350 -8.66 -20.55 -0.09
CA MET A 350 -8.52 -19.10 -0.10
C MET A 350 -9.35 -18.46 1.01
N LYS A 351 -8.78 -18.35 2.21
CA LYS A 351 -9.50 -17.87 3.41
C LYS A 351 -9.98 -16.43 3.29
N ASN A 352 -9.14 -15.53 2.79
CA ASN A 352 -9.50 -14.10 2.64
C ASN A 352 -10.64 -13.93 1.64
N ALA A 353 -10.53 -14.55 0.46
CA ALA A 353 -11.57 -14.54 -0.55
C ALA A 353 -12.90 -15.10 -0.04
N ARG A 354 -12.87 -16.18 0.76
CA ARG A 354 -14.07 -16.72 1.41
C ARG A 354 -14.75 -15.71 2.33
N GLU A 355 -13.97 -14.98 3.14
CA GLU A 355 -14.52 -13.95 4.01
C GLU A 355 -15.13 -12.79 3.21
N ILE A 356 -14.50 -12.41 2.09
CA ILE A 356 -15.00 -11.37 1.18
C ILE A 356 -16.36 -11.80 0.61
N LEU A 357 -16.44 -13.00 0.01
CA LEU A 357 -17.67 -13.53 -0.60
C LEU A 357 -18.78 -13.85 0.42
N GLN A 358 -18.51 -13.85 1.73
CA GLN A 358 -19.51 -14.04 2.78
C GLN A 358 -20.06 -12.73 3.35
N ARG A 359 -19.40 -11.59 3.09
CA ARG A 359 -19.79 -10.27 3.62
C ARG A 359 -20.74 -9.52 2.70
N GLU A 360 -20.66 -9.79 1.41
CA GLU A 360 -21.58 -9.34 0.36
C GLU A 360 -22.85 -10.20 0.32
#